data_AF-A0A8S3FTH8-F1
#
_entry.id   AF-A0A8S3FTH8-F1
#
_cell.length_a   1.000
_cell.length_b   1.000
_cell.length_c   1.000
_cell.angle_alpha   90.00
_cell.angle_beta   90.00
_cell.angle_gamma   90.00
#
_symmetry.space_group_name_H-M   'P 1'
#
loop_
_entity.id
_entity.type
_entity.pdbx_description
1 polymer ?
#
loop_
_entity_poly.entity_id
_entity_poly.type
_entity_poly.pdbx_seq_one_letter_code
_entity_poly.pdbx_strand_id
1 'polypeptide(L)'
;MHLFYLLSITLIGLVYSWPDPECRLPPLATNYTIQQYAGRWFEVGKIQTPGGAYFEKGCVCTHIDVSPTVQDPTVVNVSNICNKNAPDGPLVVSNQTLTSSMKP
;
A
#
# COMPACT_ATOMS: atom_id res chain seq x y z
N MET A 1 -40.86 -13.22 19.93
CA MET A 1 -40.25 -12.67 18.70
C MET A 1 -39.18 -11.59 18.95
N HIS A 2 -39.23 -10.84 20.06
CA HIS A 2 -38.20 -9.82 20.38
C HIS A 2 -36.88 -10.38 20.97
N LEU A 3 -36.93 -11.54 21.63
CA LEU A 3 -35.74 -12.17 22.24
C LEU A 3 -34.71 -12.65 21.18
N PHE A 4 -35.17 -13.15 20.04
CA PHE A 4 -34.29 -13.57 18.93
C PHE A 4 -33.58 -12.39 18.27
N TYR A 5 -34.24 -11.24 18.18
CA TYR A 5 -33.68 -10.01 17.61
C TYR A 5 -32.55 -9.45 18.48
N LEU A 6 -32.73 -9.47 19.81
CA LEU A 6 -31.71 -9.05 20.76
C LEU A 6 -30.50 -9.99 20.75
N LEU A 7 -30.73 -11.31 20.64
CA LEU A 7 -29.64 -12.30 20.54
C LEU A 7 -28.82 -12.14 19.25
N SER A 8 -29.45 -11.78 18.13
CA SER A 8 -28.74 -11.52 16.87
C SER A 8 -27.90 -10.24 16.92
N ILE A 9 -28.38 -9.18 17.59
CA ILE A 9 -27.64 -7.91 17.69
C ILE A 9 -26.41 -8.07 18.61
N THR A 10 -26.52 -8.84 19.70
CA THR A 10 -25.38 -9.10 20.59
C THR A 10 -24.33 -10.02 19.98
N LEU A 11 -24.73 -11.01 19.16
CA LEU A 11 -23.78 -11.87 18.43
C LEU A 11 -22.98 -11.09 17.39
N ILE A 12 -23.62 -10.13 16.69
CA ILE A 12 -22.96 -9.28 15.71
C ILE A 12 -21.99 -8.31 16.41
N GLY A 13 -22.33 -7.77 17.58
CA GLY A 13 -21.42 -6.89 18.34
C GLY A 13 -20.12 -7.55 18.79
N LEU A 14 -20.15 -8.85 19.12
CA LEU A 14 -18.97 -9.60 19.60
C LEU A 14 -17.93 -9.90 18.51
N VAL A 15 -18.31 -9.96 17.23
CA VAL A 15 -17.36 -10.17 16.11
C VAL A 15 -16.64 -8.89 15.69
N TYR A 16 -17.19 -7.70 15.98
CA TYR A 16 -16.57 -6.41 15.63
C TYR A 16 -15.55 -5.91 16.66
N SER A 17 -15.51 -6.50 17.86
CA SER A 17 -14.58 -6.11 18.92
C SER A 17 -13.29 -6.92 18.95
N TRP A 18 -12.92 -7.61 17.86
CA TRP A 18 -11.59 -8.20 17.80
C TRP A 18 -10.58 -7.05 17.74
N PRO A 19 -9.69 -6.92 18.74
CA PRO A 19 -8.61 -5.96 18.63
C PRO A 19 -7.83 -6.32 17.37
N ASP A 20 -7.74 -5.37 16.44
CA ASP A 20 -6.87 -5.51 15.28
C ASP A 20 -5.48 -5.79 15.84
N PRO A 21 -4.89 -6.98 15.61
CA PRO A 21 -3.55 -7.25 16.10
C PRO A 21 -2.65 -6.15 15.57
N GLU A 22 -1.87 -5.55 16.47
CA GLU A 22 -0.85 -4.55 16.15
C GLU A 22 -0.22 -4.90 14.80
N CYS A 23 -0.28 -3.97 13.83
CA CYS A 23 0.12 -4.23 12.46
C CYS A 23 1.44 -5.00 12.47
N ARG A 24 1.44 -6.25 11.98
CA ARG A 24 2.63 -7.10 11.97
C ARG A 24 3.60 -6.59 10.92
N LEU A 25 4.31 -5.51 11.25
CA LEU A 25 5.36 -4.98 10.41
C LEU A 25 6.54 -5.95 10.48
N PRO A 26 7.11 -6.37 9.34
CA PRO A 26 8.36 -7.12 9.37
C PRO A 26 9.45 -6.26 10.03
N PRO A 27 10.49 -6.88 10.62
CA PRO A 27 11.63 -6.12 11.11
C PRO A 27 12.25 -5.30 9.97
N LEU A 28 12.85 -4.15 10.32
CA LEU A 28 13.53 -3.31 9.34
C LEU A 28 14.66 -4.09 8.65
N ALA A 29 14.83 -3.86 7.35
CA ALA A 29 15.93 -4.43 6.60
C ALA A 29 17.27 -3.89 7.15
N THR A 30 18.19 -4.80 7.52
CA THR A 30 19.51 -4.42 8.03
C THR A 30 20.33 -3.73 6.93
N ASN A 31 21.00 -2.62 7.26
CA ASN A 31 21.84 -1.84 6.35
C ASN A 31 21.12 -1.30 5.10
N TYR A 32 19.80 -1.11 5.18
CA TYR A 32 19.03 -0.48 4.12
C TYR A 32 19.51 0.96 3.89
N THR A 33 19.68 1.33 2.62
CA THR A 33 19.89 2.72 2.18
C THR A 33 18.89 3.06 1.08
N ILE A 34 18.44 4.32 1.05
CA ILE A 34 17.53 4.81 0.00
C ILE A 34 18.15 4.66 -1.39
N GLN A 35 19.47 4.81 -1.49
CA GLN A 35 20.22 4.67 -2.74
C GLN A 35 20.13 3.25 -3.32
N GLN A 36 20.09 2.22 -2.47
CA GLN A 36 19.90 0.83 -2.92
C GLN A 36 18.47 0.54 -3.39
N TYR A 37 17.49 1.31 -2.91
CA TYR A 37 16.08 1.14 -3.27
C TYR A 37 15.67 2.01 -4.48
N ALA A 38 16.48 3.00 -4.84
CA ALA A 38 16.24 3.87 -5.97
C ALA A 38 16.18 3.08 -7.29
N GLY A 39 15.32 3.52 -8.20
CA GLY A 39 15.13 2.90 -9.51
C GLY A 39 13.70 2.44 -9.76
N ARG A 40 13.55 1.58 -10.78
CA ARG A 40 12.27 1.04 -11.22
C ARG A 40 12.01 -0.33 -10.62
N TRP A 41 10.84 -0.50 -10.03
CA TRP A 41 10.37 -1.79 -9.51
C TRP A 41 9.08 -2.19 -10.21
N PHE A 42 9.00 -3.45 -10.63
CA PHE A 42 7.80 -4.01 -11.24
C PHE A 42 6.97 -4.70 -10.16
N GLU A 43 5.67 -4.39 -10.14
CA GLU A 43 4.76 -4.99 -9.20
C GLU A 43 4.32 -6.36 -9.71
N VAL A 44 4.80 -7.43 -9.07
CA VAL A 44 4.53 -8.82 -9.46
C VAL A 44 3.28 -9.40 -8.80
N GLY A 45 2.81 -8.79 -7.71
CA GLY A 45 1.64 -9.23 -6.96
C GLY A 45 1.17 -8.18 -5.98
N LYS A 46 -0.14 -8.18 -5.69
CA LYS A 46 -0.78 -7.23 -4.79
C LYS A 46 -1.93 -7.88 -4.02
N ILE A 47 -2.12 -7.46 -2.79
CA ILE A 47 -3.32 -7.80 -2.01
C ILE A 47 -4.26 -6.61 -2.06
N GLN A 48 -5.37 -6.78 -2.77
CA GLN A 48 -6.35 -5.74 -3.00
C GLN A 48 -7.26 -5.58 -1.77
N THR A 49 -7.00 -4.57 -0.94
CA THR A 49 -7.92 -4.16 0.12
C THR A 49 -8.80 -3.00 -0.36
N PRO A 50 -10.04 -2.84 0.15
CA PRO A 50 -10.93 -1.74 -0.23
C PRO A 50 -10.33 -0.34 -0.06
N GLY A 51 -9.29 -0.16 0.77
CA GLY A 51 -8.57 1.10 0.94
C GLY A 51 -7.16 1.16 0.34
N GLY A 52 -6.44 0.05 0.23
CA GLY A 52 -4.99 0.06 -0.02
C GLY A 52 -4.55 -0.13 -1.48
N ALA A 53 -5.42 -0.65 -2.35
CA ALA A 53 -5.05 -0.87 -3.77
C ALA A 53 -6.22 -0.71 -4.76
N TYR A 54 -7.40 -0.28 -4.30
CA TYR A 54 -8.57 -0.04 -5.14
C TYR A 54 -8.28 0.93 -6.29
N PHE A 55 -7.39 1.90 -6.07
CA PHE A 55 -6.97 2.87 -7.09
C PHE A 55 -6.27 2.23 -8.30
N GLU A 56 -5.76 1.01 -8.16
CA GLU A 56 -5.06 0.27 -9.23
C GLU A 56 -5.96 -0.75 -9.93
N LYS A 57 -7.27 -0.73 -9.69
CA LYS A 57 -8.21 -1.64 -10.35
C LYS A 57 -8.09 -1.52 -11.87
N GLY A 58 -7.79 -2.63 -12.55
CA GLY A 58 -7.61 -2.66 -14.00
C GLY A 58 -6.27 -2.08 -14.49
N CYS A 59 -5.31 -1.83 -13.59
CA CYS A 59 -3.93 -1.56 -14.00
C CYS A 59 -3.25 -2.85 -14.47
N VAL A 60 -2.49 -2.75 -15.56
CA VAL A 60 -1.54 -3.76 -16.03
C VAL A 60 -0.18 -3.10 -16.28
N CYS A 61 0.88 -3.91 -16.38
CA CYS A 61 2.26 -3.43 -16.55
C CYS A 61 2.69 -2.42 -15.46
N THR A 62 2.18 -2.61 -14.24
CA THR A 62 2.41 -1.71 -13.11
C THR A 62 3.88 -1.70 -12.72
N HIS A 63 4.42 -0.50 -12.55
CA HIS A 63 5.74 -0.27 -12.00
C HIS A 63 5.74 1.00 -11.14
N ILE A 64 6.73 1.08 -10.26
CA ILE A 64 6.99 2.23 -9.43
C ILE A 64 8.40 2.73 -9.70
N ASP A 65 8.53 4.04 -9.91
CA ASP A 65 9.82 4.71 -10.06
C ASP A 65 10.12 5.47 -8.77
N VAL A 66 11.25 5.14 -8.14
CA VAL A 66 11.71 5.73 -6.88
C VAL A 66 12.95 6.58 -7.13
N SER A 67 12.83 7.87 -6.86
CA SER A 67 13.88 8.86 -7.11
C SER A 67 14.23 9.62 -5.82
N PRO A 68 15.44 9.44 -5.25
CA PRO A 68 15.91 10.22 -4.11
C PRO A 68 15.94 11.71 -4.43
N THR A 69 15.61 12.54 -3.45
CA THR A 69 15.76 13.99 -3.61
C THR A 69 17.21 14.42 -3.34
N VAL A 70 17.69 15.43 -4.07
CA VAL A 70 19.06 15.97 -3.84
C VAL A 70 19.13 16.82 -2.58
N GLN A 71 17.99 17.29 -2.09
CA GLN A 71 17.87 18.18 -0.94
C GLN A 71 17.88 17.42 0.38
N ASP A 72 17.27 16.23 0.43
CA ASP A 72 17.17 15.42 1.64
C ASP A 72 17.34 13.93 1.31
N PRO A 73 18.41 13.27 1.82
CA PRO A 73 18.65 11.86 1.56
C PRO A 73 17.64 10.93 2.23
N THR A 74 16.74 11.45 3.09
CA THR A 74 15.64 10.72 3.72
C THR A 74 14.32 10.87 2.96
N VAL A 75 14.26 11.72 1.93
CA VAL A 75 13.05 11.98 1.14
C VAL A 75 13.22 11.41 -0.26
N VAL A 76 12.19 10.71 -0.73
CA VAL A 76 12.11 10.15 -2.08
C VAL A 76 10.84 10.62 -2.78
N ASN A 77 10.95 10.92 -4.07
CA ASN A 77 9.81 11.05 -4.97
C ASN A 77 9.47 9.67 -5.53
N VAL A 78 8.18 9.39 -5.61
CA VAL A 78 7.66 8.09 -6.00
C VAL A 78 6.56 8.28 -7.02
N SER A 79 6.67 7.59 -8.15
CA SER A 79 5.65 7.58 -9.20
C SER A 79 5.15 6.15 -9.39
N ASN A 80 3.91 5.89 -9.01
CA ASN A 80 3.21 4.64 -9.34
C ASN A 80 2.59 4.80 -10.72
N ILE A 81 2.95 3.91 -11.65
CA ILE A 81 2.64 4.02 -13.06
C ILE A 81 2.03 2.69 -13.53
N CYS A 82 0.95 2.77 -14.30
CA CYS A 82 0.36 1.59 -14.93
C CYS A 82 -0.30 1.93 -16.27
N ASN A 83 -0.57 0.90 -17.08
CA ASN A 83 -1.41 1.02 -18.26
C ASN A 83 -2.82 0.55 -17.91
N LYS A 84 -3.84 1.32 -18.30
CA LYS A 84 -5.23 1.02 -17.94
C LYS A 84 -5.84 -0.01 -18.89
N ASN A 85 -6.34 -1.10 -18.31
CA ASN A 85 -7.09 -2.21 -18.93
C ASN A 85 -6.35 -3.05 -19.98
N ALA A 86 -5.26 -2.57 -20.59
CA ALA A 86 -4.48 -3.29 -21.60
C ALA A 86 -2.99 -2.85 -21.59
N PRO A 87 -2.05 -3.69 -22.09
CA PRO A 87 -0.62 -3.37 -22.12
C PRO A 87 -0.25 -2.14 -22.96
N ASP A 88 -1.11 -1.71 -23.88
CA ASP A 88 -1.00 -0.50 -24.70
C ASP A 88 -2.04 0.57 -24.32
N GLY A 89 -2.78 0.33 -23.23
CA GLY A 89 -3.80 1.24 -22.74
C GLY A 89 -3.20 2.56 -22.19
N PRO A 90 -4.06 3.54 -21.89
CA PRO A 90 -3.63 4.84 -21.38
C PRO A 90 -2.80 4.71 -20.10
N LEU A 91 -1.77 5.54 -19.98
CA LEU A 91 -0.97 5.64 -18.76
C LEU A 91 -1.76 6.30 -17.64
N VAL A 92 -1.71 5.71 -16.46
CA VAL A 92 -2.17 6.29 -15.21
C VAL A 92 -0.96 6.47 -14.31
N VAL A 93 -0.78 7.69 -13.80
CA VAL A 93 0.38 8.05 -12.96
C VAL A 93 -0.10 8.67 -11.66
N SER A 94 0.41 8.18 -10.53
CA SER A 94 0.23 8.76 -9.20
C SER A 94 1.58 9.16 -8.62
N ASN A 95 1.78 10.46 -8.44
CA ASN A 95 3.01 11.02 -7.89
C ASN A 95 2.85 11.29 -6.40
N GLN A 96 3.84 10.90 -5.62
CA GLN A 96 3.89 11.05 -4.18
C GLN A 96 5.30 11.38 -3.72
N THR A 97 5.42 11.97 -2.54
CA THR A 97 6.68 12.16 -1.85
C THR A 97 6.62 11.36 -0.55
N LEU A 98 7.60 10.48 -0.35
CA LEU A 98 7.72 9.69 0.87
C LEU A 98 8.91 10.21 1.67
N THR A 99 8.72 10.36 2.97
CA THR A 99 9.81 10.60 3.92
C THR A 99 10.06 9.29 4.66
N SER A 100 11.32 8.87 4.71
CA SER A 100 11.73 7.71 5.49
C SER A 100 11.48 7.99 6.97
N SER A 101 10.62 7.19 7.59
CA SER A 101 10.46 7.13 9.04
C SER A 101 11.44 6.15 9.70
N MET A 102 12.36 5.54 8.92
CA MET A 102 13.41 4.69 9.49
C MET A 102 14.37 5.55 10.31
N LYS A 103 14.12 5.57 11.62
CA LYS A 103 15.07 6.09 12.60
C LYS A 103 16.17 5.03 12.77
N PRO A 104 17.46 5.40 12.71
CA PRO A 104 18.55 4.48 13.07
C PRO A 104 18.41 3.98 14.52
#